data_AF-A0A0V0JA46-F1
#
_entry.id   AF-A0A0V0JA46-F1
#
_cell.length_a   1.000
_cell.length_b   1.000
_cell.length_c   1.000
_cell.angle_alpha   90.00
_cell.angle_beta   90.00
_cell.angle_gamma   90.00
#
_symmetry.space_group_name_H-M   'P 1'
#
loop_
_entity.id
_entity.type
_entity.pdbx_description
1 polymer ?
#
loop_
_entity_poly.entity_id
_entity_poly.type
_entity_poly.pdbx_seq_one_letter_code
_entity_poly.pdbx_strand_id
1 'polypeptide(L)'
;HLTMGSDTVSKHLSPRESAKFITEHADHVKVNSDAIQPLAQKFYDDLKTGTFGSSWTDISMHPKTMDVSTVRWIFLVDSLNFSFWTETVKYVVSFRGETHTGYMALCAAVNRALEEGIDLLDAHVLANLTLEQTKHIFRSATSAEIPLLETRHQLMLSNAETLLKKYNGCFSNCLTSCKGSAADLLELVTRDFPSFDDRAVFKDQPVTFWKRAQILVADLWLAFKGQSFGYFKDIDSLTAFADYRV
;
A
#
# COMPACT_ATOMS: atom_id res chain seq x y z
N HIS A 1 -39.95 -1.84 28.04
CA HIS A 1 -39.33 -2.61 26.94
C HIS A 1 -39.07 -1.70 25.77
N LEU A 2 -37.86 -1.15 25.68
CA LEU A 2 -37.38 -0.45 24.49
C LEU A 2 -36.53 -1.46 23.73
N THR A 3 -37.05 -1.95 22.61
CA THR A 3 -36.31 -2.78 21.66
C THR A 3 -35.28 -1.89 20.97
N MET A 4 -34.00 -2.13 21.28
CA MET A 4 -32.89 -1.70 20.44
C MET A 4 -33.07 -2.34 19.06
N GLY A 5 -33.42 -1.54 18.06
CA GLY A 5 -33.34 -1.94 16.67
C GLY A 5 -31.88 -2.20 16.33
N SER A 6 -31.61 -3.40 15.85
CA SER A 6 -30.30 -3.79 15.33
C SER A 6 -29.87 -2.82 14.22
N ASP A 7 -28.83 -2.03 14.47
CA ASP A 7 -28.07 -1.38 13.42
C ASP A 7 -27.54 -2.49 12.51
N THR A 8 -28.25 -2.72 11.41
CA THR A 8 -27.74 -3.52 10.30
C THR A 8 -26.66 -2.66 9.66
N VAL A 9 -25.45 -2.75 10.21
CA VAL A 9 -24.25 -2.26 9.52
C VAL A 9 -24.27 -2.97 8.17
N SER A 10 -24.62 -2.25 7.11
CA SER A 10 -24.57 -2.75 5.76
C SER A 10 -23.16 -3.28 5.54
N LYS A 11 -23.03 -4.61 5.45
CA LYS A 11 -21.74 -5.26 5.28
C LYS A 11 -21.19 -4.75 3.95
N HIS A 12 -20.09 -4.01 4.00
CA HIS A 12 -19.43 -3.53 2.79
C HIS A 12 -19.03 -4.71 1.92
N LEU A 13 -19.05 -4.51 0.59
CA LEU A 13 -18.54 -5.49 -0.35
C LEU A 13 -17.02 -5.60 -0.23
N SER A 14 -16.44 -6.77 -0.49
CA SER A 14 -14.99 -6.92 -0.68
C SER A 14 -14.51 -6.12 -1.90
N PRO A 15 -13.20 -5.87 -2.08
CA PRO A 15 -12.72 -5.13 -3.25
C PRO A 15 -13.12 -5.75 -4.59
N ARG A 16 -13.12 -7.09 -4.67
CA ARG A 16 -13.55 -7.83 -5.87
C ARG A 16 -15.05 -7.69 -6.13
N GLU A 17 -15.87 -7.86 -5.10
CA GLU A 17 -17.32 -7.70 -5.21
C GLU A 17 -17.70 -6.26 -5.54
N SER A 18 -16.97 -5.29 -4.96
CA SER A 18 -17.11 -3.86 -5.26
C SER A 18 -16.78 -3.56 -6.71
N ALA A 19 -15.66 -4.06 -7.23
CA ALA A 19 -15.28 -3.88 -8.63
C ALA A 19 -16.33 -4.47 -9.58
N LYS A 20 -16.85 -5.65 -9.28
CA LYS A 20 -17.95 -6.27 -10.04
C LYS A 20 -19.21 -5.40 -10.00
N PHE A 21 -19.67 -5.02 -8.81
CA PHE A 21 -20.88 -4.23 -8.62
C PHE A 21 -20.79 -2.88 -9.35
N ILE A 22 -19.67 -2.17 -9.20
CA ILE A 22 -19.42 -0.90 -9.90
C ILE A 22 -19.45 -1.11 -11.41
N THR A 23 -18.77 -2.15 -11.92
CA THR A 23 -18.72 -2.43 -13.36
C THR A 23 -20.10 -2.74 -13.95
N GLU A 24 -20.94 -3.48 -13.24
CA GLU A 24 -22.30 -3.84 -13.68
C GLU A 24 -23.27 -2.65 -13.66
N HIS A 25 -23.00 -1.62 -12.85
CA HIS A 25 -23.90 -0.49 -12.63
C HIS A 25 -23.30 0.87 -13.02
N ALA A 26 -22.12 0.93 -13.63
CA ALA A 26 -21.50 2.20 -14.04
C ALA A 26 -22.24 2.81 -15.24
N ASP A 27 -22.52 4.12 -15.18
CA ASP A 27 -23.26 4.81 -16.23
C ASP A 27 -22.33 5.34 -17.34
N HIS A 28 -21.10 5.75 -16.99
CA HIS A 28 -20.18 6.48 -17.87
C HIS A 28 -18.95 5.68 -18.34
N VAL A 29 -18.69 4.53 -17.72
CA VAL A 29 -17.55 3.67 -18.05
C VAL A 29 -18.08 2.27 -18.33
N LYS A 30 -17.54 1.61 -19.36
CA LYS A 30 -17.94 0.27 -19.76
C LYS A 30 -16.71 -0.57 -20.04
N VAL A 31 -16.80 -1.87 -19.77
CA VAL A 31 -15.77 -2.83 -20.17
C VAL A 31 -15.83 -3.04 -21.67
N ASN A 32 -14.69 -2.95 -22.34
CA ASN A 32 -14.56 -3.36 -23.73
C ASN A 32 -14.40 -4.88 -23.80
N SER A 33 -15.51 -5.61 -23.93
CA SER A 33 -15.52 -7.08 -23.96
C SER A 33 -14.68 -7.65 -25.10
N ASP A 34 -14.65 -7.00 -26.26
CA ASP A 34 -13.90 -7.45 -27.43
C ASP A 34 -12.38 -7.39 -27.21
N ALA A 35 -11.92 -6.52 -26.30
CA ALA A 35 -10.51 -6.40 -25.94
C ALA A 35 -10.03 -7.43 -24.90
N ILE A 36 -10.95 -8.12 -24.21
CA ILE A 36 -10.59 -9.06 -23.13
C ILE A 36 -9.81 -10.25 -23.68
N GLN A 37 -10.33 -10.91 -24.72
CA GLN A 37 -9.71 -12.12 -25.26
C GLN A 37 -8.32 -11.85 -25.86
N PRO A 38 -8.11 -10.80 -26.68
CA PRO A 38 -6.76 -10.43 -27.14
C PRO A 38 -5.79 -10.12 -26.00
N LEU A 39 -6.24 -9.40 -24.96
CA LEU A 39 -5.39 -9.08 -23.81
C LEU A 39 -5.02 -10.32 -22.99
N ALA A 40 -5.98 -11.22 -22.75
CA ALA A 40 -5.75 -12.48 -22.06
C ALA A 40 -4.76 -13.37 -22.84
N GLN A 41 -4.90 -13.43 -24.17
CA GLN A 41 -3.96 -14.16 -25.03
C GLN A 41 -2.54 -13.58 -24.93
N LYS A 42 -2.40 -12.24 -24.96
CA LYS A 42 -1.12 -11.58 -24.77
C LYS A 42 -0.47 -11.95 -23.44
N PHE A 43 -1.20 -11.89 -22.33
CA PHE A 43 -0.67 -12.26 -21.01
C PHE A 43 -0.27 -13.74 -20.94
N TYR A 44 -1.04 -14.62 -21.56
CA TYR A 44 -0.71 -16.04 -21.64
C TYR A 44 0.58 -16.28 -22.43
N ASP A 45 0.78 -15.59 -23.55
CA ASP A 45 2.00 -15.70 -24.35
C ASP A 45 3.20 -15.10 -23.61
N ASP A 46 3.05 -13.94 -22.95
CA ASP A 46 4.08 -13.32 -22.11
C ASP A 46 4.53 -14.30 -20.99
N LEU A 47 3.56 -14.92 -20.29
CA LEU A 47 3.84 -15.92 -19.24
C LEU A 47 4.60 -17.14 -19.78
N LYS A 48 4.28 -17.62 -20.99
CA LYS A 48 5.01 -18.72 -21.63
C LYS A 48 6.46 -18.41 -21.92
N THR A 49 6.77 -17.14 -22.24
CA THR A 49 8.15 -16.71 -22.46
C THR A 49 8.96 -16.57 -21.18
N GLY A 50 8.31 -16.68 -20.02
CA GLY A 50 8.92 -16.42 -18.71
C GLY A 50 9.12 -14.94 -18.40
N THR A 51 8.63 -14.06 -19.26
CA THR A 51 8.76 -12.60 -19.13
C THR A 51 7.43 -12.04 -18.65
N PHE A 52 7.27 -11.84 -17.34
CA PHE A 52 6.06 -11.22 -16.79
C PHE A 52 6.41 -10.24 -15.67
N GLY A 53 6.52 -8.96 -16.05
CA GLY A 53 6.85 -7.87 -15.12
C GLY A 53 8.25 -7.96 -14.51
N SER A 54 8.57 -6.99 -13.66
CA SER A 54 9.78 -7.01 -12.84
C SER A 54 9.51 -7.78 -11.55
N SER A 55 10.48 -8.56 -11.08
CA SER A 55 10.42 -9.16 -9.75
C SER A 55 10.69 -8.11 -8.67
N TRP A 56 10.25 -8.38 -7.43
CA TRP A 56 10.57 -7.54 -6.26
C TRP A 56 12.07 -7.24 -6.16
N THR A 57 12.90 -8.25 -6.44
CA THR A 57 14.36 -8.15 -6.36
C THR A 57 14.98 -7.32 -7.48
N ASP A 58 14.30 -7.10 -8.60
CA ASP A 58 14.83 -6.30 -9.71
C ASP A 58 14.73 -4.79 -9.44
N ILE A 59 13.83 -4.37 -8.54
CA ILE A 59 13.62 -2.96 -8.22
C ILE A 59 14.71 -2.49 -7.25
N SER A 60 15.67 -1.69 -7.71
CA SER A 60 16.89 -1.33 -6.97
C SER A 60 16.65 -0.81 -5.55
N MET A 61 15.55 -0.07 -5.34
CA MET A 61 15.23 0.55 -4.05
C MET A 61 14.50 -0.37 -3.07
N HIS A 62 14.04 -1.55 -3.49
CA HIS A 62 13.37 -2.47 -2.58
C HIS A 62 14.38 -3.21 -1.69
N PRO A 63 14.03 -3.51 -0.42
CA PRO A 63 14.82 -4.41 0.41
C PRO A 63 15.11 -5.73 -0.29
N LYS A 64 16.35 -6.22 -0.13
CA LYS A 64 16.81 -7.47 -0.74
C LYS A 64 16.83 -8.65 0.24
N THR A 65 16.68 -8.37 1.53
CA THR A 65 16.54 -9.41 2.54
C THR A 65 15.09 -9.90 2.62
N MET A 66 14.88 -11.00 3.33
CA MET A 66 13.56 -11.57 3.60
C MET A 66 13.40 -11.74 5.11
N ASP A 67 13.52 -10.63 5.84
CA ASP A 67 13.44 -10.59 7.30
C ASP A 67 12.42 -9.55 7.79
N VAL A 68 12.30 -9.40 9.11
CA VAL A 68 11.34 -8.48 9.74
C VAL A 68 11.55 -7.01 9.31
N SER A 69 12.78 -6.60 8.96
CA SER A 69 13.03 -5.24 8.45
C SER A 69 12.35 -5.01 7.10
N THR A 70 12.27 -6.03 6.25
CA THR A 70 11.54 -5.96 4.97
C THR A 70 10.05 -5.79 5.21
N VAL A 71 9.47 -6.52 6.16
CA VAL A 71 8.06 -6.35 6.56
C VAL A 71 7.78 -4.91 7.04
N ARG A 72 8.64 -4.37 7.90
CA ARG A 72 8.51 -3.01 8.44
C ARG A 72 8.65 -1.95 7.34
N TRP A 73 9.58 -2.16 6.40
CA TRP A 73 9.81 -1.26 5.28
C TRP A 73 8.60 -1.22 4.34
N ILE A 74 8.06 -2.39 3.97
CA ILE A 74 6.86 -2.49 3.11
C ILE A 74 5.70 -1.75 3.77
N PHE A 75 5.42 -2.04 5.05
CA PHE A 75 4.35 -1.38 5.78
C PHE A 75 4.49 0.16 5.77
N LEU A 76 5.70 0.68 6.04
CA LEU A 76 5.95 2.12 6.02
C LEU A 76 5.74 2.71 4.61
N VAL A 77 6.35 2.12 3.58
CA VAL A 77 6.29 2.64 2.22
C VAL A 77 4.86 2.60 1.69
N ASP A 78 4.12 1.52 1.90
CA ASP A 78 2.73 1.41 1.42
C ASP A 78 1.77 2.30 2.18
N SER A 79 2.06 2.60 3.45
CA SER A 79 1.32 3.63 4.18
C SER A 79 1.49 5.02 3.55
N LEU A 80 2.64 5.27 2.91
CA LEU A 80 3.03 6.56 2.32
C LEU A 80 2.91 6.62 0.79
N ASN A 81 2.45 5.53 0.17
CA ASN A 81 2.36 5.35 -1.29
C ASN A 81 1.11 6.02 -1.88
N PHE A 82 1.09 7.35 -1.87
CA PHE A 82 -0.03 8.14 -2.41
C PHE A 82 0.40 9.53 -2.87
N SER A 83 -0.21 10.06 -3.93
CA SER A 83 0.02 11.42 -4.43
C SER A 83 1.50 11.77 -4.65
N PHE A 84 1.97 11.52 -5.87
CA PHE A 84 3.30 11.96 -6.33
C PHE A 84 3.25 13.06 -7.39
N TRP A 85 2.09 13.70 -7.55
CA TRP A 85 1.89 14.76 -8.54
C TRP A 85 2.33 16.10 -7.98
N THR A 86 3.07 16.84 -8.79
CA THR A 86 3.52 18.20 -8.51
C THR A 86 3.20 19.03 -9.74
N GLU A 87 2.66 20.24 -9.55
CA GLU A 87 2.10 21.04 -10.65
C GLU A 87 3.18 21.48 -11.66
N THR A 88 4.28 22.06 -11.18
CA THR A 88 5.27 22.73 -12.04
C THR A 88 6.64 22.04 -11.99
N VAL A 89 7.19 21.90 -10.79
CA VAL A 89 8.51 21.31 -10.57
C VAL A 89 8.35 19.94 -9.96
N LYS A 90 9.01 18.93 -10.54
CA LYS A 90 8.94 17.55 -10.04
C LYS A 90 9.59 17.44 -8.66
N TYR A 91 8.95 16.73 -7.76
CA TYR A 91 9.60 16.19 -6.57
C TYR A 91 10.65 15.15 -6.99
N VAL A 92 11.91 15.36 -6.60
CA VAL A 92 13.04 14.51 -6.98
C VAL A 92 13.86 14.16 -5.75
N VAL A 93 14.25 12.90 -5.62
CA VAL A 93 15.17 12.47 -4.56
C VAL A 93 16.47 11.98 -5.18
N SER A 94 17.58 12.63 -4.84
CA SER A 94 18.91 12.13 -5.16
C SER A 94 19.37 11.14 -4.09
N PHE A 95 19.75 9.94 -4.51
CA PHE A 95 20.23 8.88 -3.63
C PHE A 95 21.21 7.97 -4.37
N ARG A 96 22.34 7.63 -3.73
CA ARG A 96 23.41 6.78 -4.30
C ARG A 96 23.88 7.20 -5.72
N GLY A 97 23.90 8.50 -5.99
CA GLY A 97 24.33 9.05 -7.28
C GLY A 97 23.26 9.06 -8.38
N GLU A 98 22.07 8.54 -8.11
CA GLU A 98 20.93 8.55 -9.03
C GLU A 98 19.85 9.53 -8.56
N THR A 99 18.97 9.94 -9.49
CA THR A 99 17.81 10.77 -9.19
C THR A 99 16.53 10.00 -9.48
N HIS A 100 15.58 10.09 -8.54
CA HIS A 100 14.34 9.33 -8.60
C HIS A 100 13.13 10.27 -8.53
N THR A 101 12.02 9.86 -9.15
CA THR A 101 10.71 10.54 -9.10
C THR A 101 9.60 9.55 -8.77
N GLY A 102 8.42 10.04 -8.38
CA GLY A 102 7.27 9.17 -8.12
C GLY A 102 7.49 8.22 -6.93
N TYR A 103 6.98 7.00 -7.06
CA TYR A 103 7.16 5.93 -6.08
C TYR A 103 8.64 5.63 -5.77
N MET A 104 9.52 5.66 -6.79
CA MET A 104 10.96 5.45 -6.58
C MET A 104 11.59 6.57 -5.75
N ALA A 105 11.09 7.82 -5.83
CA ALA A 105 11.56 8.90 -4.96
C ALA A 105 11.18 8.67 -3.50
N LEU A 106 9.97 8.15 -3.24
CA LEU A 106 9.56 7.77 -1.87
C LEU A 106 10.48 6.68 -1.31
N CYS A 107 10.72 5.62 -2.09
CA CYS A 107 11.61 4.53 -1.67
C CYS A 107 13.03 5.04 -1.41
N ALA A 108 13.56 5.90 -2.30
CA ALA A 108 14.86 6.52 -2.15
C ALA A 108 14.95 7.41 -0.90
N ALA A 109 13.90 8.18 -0.58
CA ALA A 109 13.87 9.04 0.62
C ALA A 109 13.90 8.20 1.91
N VAL A 110 13.12 7.11 1.97
CA VAL A 110 13.11 6.19 3.10
C VAL A 110 14.48 5.53 3.27
N ASN A 111 15.05 4.99 2.20
CA ASN A 111 16.37 4.34 2.24
C ASN A 111 17.48 5.32 2.62
N ARG A 112 17.44 6.55 2.10
CA ARG A 112 18.38 7.61 2.46
C ARG A 112 18.32 7.95 3.95
N ALA A 113 17.11 8.07 4.51
CA ALA A 113 16.96 8.34 5.94
C ALA A 113 17.52 7.20 6.82
N LEU A 114 17.31 5.95 6.42
CA LEU A 114 17.89 4.79 7.10
C LEU A 114 19.43 4.81 7.05
N GLU A 115 20.03 5.14 5.90
CA GLU A 115 21.49 5.29 5.76
C GLU A 115 22.05 6.50 6.53
N GLU A 116 21.24 7.54 6.70
CA GLU A 116 21.57 8.73 7.52
C GLU A 116 21.39 8.50 9.03
N GLY A 117 20.97 7.30 9.44
CA GLY A 117 20.86 6.89 10.84
C GLY A 117 19.51 7.21 11.49
N ILE A 118 18.50 7.61 10.71
CA ILE A 118 17.12 7.76 11.18
C ILE A 118 16.39 6.43 10.94
N ASP A 119 16.25 5.60 11.97
CA ASP A 119 15.57 4.30 11.86
C ASP A 119 14.04 4.46 11.72
N LEU A 120 13.59 4.76 10.52
CA LEU A 120 12.16 4.88 10.19
C LEU A 120 11.39 3.55 10.33
N LEU A 121 12.07 2.42 10.50
CA LEU A 121 11.39 1.14 10.69
C LEU A 121 10.94 1.00 12.16
N ASP A 122 11.51 1.75 13.10
CA ASP A 122 11.16 1.73 14.53
C ASP A 122 9.96 2.62 14.84
N ALA A 123 8.91 2.00 15.39
CA ALA A 123 7.71 2.71 15.83
C ALA A 123 8.01 3.76 16.92
N HIS A 124 9.00 3.55 17.78
CA HIS A 124 9.42 4.56 18.75
C HIS A 124 10.05 5.78 18.09
N VAL A 125 10.84 5.57 17.02
CA VAL A 125 11.41 6.68 16.24
C VAL A 125 10.29 7.41 15.50
N LEU A 126 9.43 6.67 14.79
CA LEU A 126 8.30 7.25 14.05
C LEU A 126 7.40 8.08 14.97
N ALA A 127 7.03 7.57 16.16
CA ALA A 127 6.15 8.24 17.11
C ALA A 127 6.71 9.56 17.68
N ASN A 128 8.03 9.76 17.61
CA ASN A 128 8.72 10.95 18.12
C ASN A 128 9.27 11.85 17.01
N LEU A 129 8.97 11.56 15.74
CA LEU A 129 9.36 12.44 14.65
C LEU A 129 8.71 13.81 14.83
N THR A 130 9.49 14.85 14.57
CA THR A 130 8.98 16.21 14.38
C THR A 130 8.66 16.47 12.91
N LEU A 131 7.83 17.48 12.63
CA LEU A 131 7.57 17.90 11.26
C LEU A 131 8.85 18.36 10.54
N GLU A 132 9.78 19.00 11.25
CA GLU A 132 11.06 19.42 10.69
C GLU A 132 11.97 18.24 10.33
N GLN A 133 12.03 17.20 11.16
CA GLN A 133 12.70 15.94 10.78
C GLN A 133 12.01 15.30 9.57
N THR A 134 10.69 15.35 9.50
CA THR A 134 9.93 14.80 8.36
C THR A 134 10.22 15.57 7.06
N LYS A 135 10.28 16.90 7.11
CA LYS A 135 10.76 17.76 6.01
C LYS A 135 12.18 17.37 5.57
N HIS A 136 13.07 17.15 6.54
CA HIS A 136 14.44 16.73 6.25
C HIS A 136 14.52 15.34 5.59
N ILE A 137 13.75 14.37 6.08
CA ILE A 137 13.68 13.00 5.51
C ILE A 137 13.25 13.06 4.04
N PHE A 138 12.13 13.74 3.78
CA PHE A 138 11.55 13.84 2.45
C PHE A 138 12.07 15.02 1.62
N ARG A 139 13.21 15.62 1.97
CA ARG A 139 13.77 16.75 1.22
C ARG A 139 14.04 16.39 -0.24
N SER A 140 13.71 17.32 -1.13
CA SER A 140 13.89 17.19 -2.57
C SER A 140 15.26 17.71 -3.03
N ALA A 141 15.72 17.23 -4.17
CA ALA A 141 16.83 17.80 -4.92
C ALA A 141 16.40 19.00 -5.79
N THR A 142 15.09 19.30 -5.82
CA THR A 142 14.50 20.47 -6.48
C THR A 142 13.82 21.38 -5.44
N SER A 143 13.23 22.49 -5.89
CA SER A 143 12.40 23.35 -5.05
C SER A 143 11.02 22.77 -4.71
N ALA A 144 10.63 21.64 -5.31
CA ALA A 144 9.34 21.02 -5.02
C ALA A 144 9.40 20.19 -3.74
N GLU A 145 8.40 20.32 -2.89
CA GLU A 145 8.22 19.45 -1.73
C GLU A 145 7.47 18.16 -2.12
N ILE A 146 7.59 17.12 -1.30
CA ILE A 146 6.74 15.95 -1.46
C ILE A 146 5.28 16.40 -1.24
N PRO A 147 4.33 16.02 -2.11
CA PRO A 147 2.93 16.38 -1.89
C PRO A 147 2.43 15.90 -0.53
N LEU A 148 1.52 16.63 0.12
CA LEU A 148 0.86 16.20 1.36
C LEU A 148 1.83 15.82 2.50
N LEU A 149 2.92 16.57 2.67
CA LEU A 149 3.97 16.31 3.65
C LEU A 149 3.43 16.20 5.08
N GLU A 150 2.55 17.12 5.51
CA GLU A 150 1.93 17.10 6.83
C GLU A 150 1.04 15.88 7.02
N THR A 151 0.34 15.46 5.98
CA THR A 151 -0.48 14.23 6.04
C THR A 151 0.38 13.00 6.21
N ARG A 152 1.51 12.93 5.49
CA ARG A 152 2.51 11.85 5.66
C ARG A 152 3.09 11.83 7.07
N HIS A 153 3.41 13.01 7.61
CA HIS A 153 3.89 13.16 8.98
C HIS A 153 2.88 12.60 9.99
N GLN A 154 1.63 13.08 9.95
CA GLN A 154 0.58 12.63 10.87
C GLN A 154 0.29 11.13 10.73
N LEU A 155 0.34 10.60 9.51
CA LEU A 155 0.14 9.19 9.25
C LEU A 155 1.25 8.32 9.84
N MET A 156 2.52 8.75 9.78
CA MET A 156 3.62 8.06 10.46
C MET A 156 3.42 8.03 11.98
N LEU A 157 3.02 9.16 12.58
CA LEU A 157 2.72 9.23 14.02
C LEU A 157 1.57 8.29 14.43
N SER A 158 0.45 8.34 13.69
CA SER A 158 -0.74 7.52 13.98
C SER A 158 -0.48 6.02 13.79
N ASN A 159 0.25 5.64 12.74
CA ASN A 159 0.65 4.26 12.53
C ASN A 159 1.57 3.77 13.63
N ALA A 160 2.54 4.59 14.06
CA ALA A 160 3.44 4.26 15.15
C ALA A 160 2.70 4.07 16.47
N GLU A 161 1.76 4.96 16.80
CA GLU A 161 0.90 4.83 17.98
C GLU A 161 0.12 3.50 17.97
N THR A 162 -0.46 3.14 16.83
CA THR A 162 -1.19 1.87 16.66
C THR A 162 -0.27 0.67 16.83
N LEU A 163 0.92 0.70 16.22
CA LEU A 163 1.92 -0.36 16.34
C LEU A 163 2.35 -0.55 17.80
N LEU A 164 2.65 0.53 18.51
CA LEU A 164 3.06 0.48 19.91
C LEU A 164 1.95 -0.06 20.81
N LYS A 165 0.70 0.36 20.60
CA LYS A 165 -0.44 -0.04 21.44
C LYS A 165 -0.92 -1.47 21.20
N LYS A 166 -0.97 -1.92 19.94
CA LYS A 166 -1.63 -3.19 19.57
C LYS A 166 -0.65 -4.28 19.14
N TYR A 167 0.53 -3.90 18.67
CA TYR A 167 1.42 -4.80 17.95
C TYR A 167 2.85 -4.81 18.51
N ASN A 168 3.04 -4.40 19.77
CA ASN A 168 4.33 -4.33 20.44
C ASN A 168 5.41 -3.63 19.59
N GLY A 169 5.03 -2.55 18.92
CA GLY A 169 5.90 -1.74 18.06
C GLY A 169 6.26 -2.34 16.70
N CYS A 170 5.75 -3.52 16.32
CA CYS A 170 6.19 -4.21 15.11
C CYS A 170 5.05 -4.76 14.24
N PHE A 171 4.99 -4.37 12.96
CA PHE A 171 3.92 -4.79 12.06
C PHE A 171 3.90 -6.30 11.79
N SER A 172 5.01 -7.01 11.92
CA SER A 172 5.03 -8.48 11.80
C SER A 172 4.09 -9.17 12.81
N ASN A 173 3.82 -8.54 13.96
CA ASN A 173 2.86 -9.06 14.94
C ASN A 173 1.41 -8.93 14.42
N CYS A 174 1.10 -7.93 13.59
CA CYS A 174 -0.17 -7.87 12.87
C CYS A 174 -0.32 -9.06 11.90
N LEU A 175 0.75 -9.42 11.17
CA LEU A 175 0.75 -10.58 10.28
C LEU A 175 0.45 -11.89 11.03
N THR A 176 0.96 -12.07 12.25
CA THR A 176 0.61 -13.28 13.03
C THR A 176 -0.88 -13.40 13.34
N SER A 177 -1.59 -12.27 13.41
CA SER A 177 -3.02 -12.22 13.73
C SER A 177 -3.91 -12.63 12.54
N CYS A 178 -3.44 -12.50 11.30
CA CYS A 178 -4.21 -12.88 10.09
C CYS A 178 -4.18 -14.39 9.79
N LYS A 179 -3.41 -15.20 10.53
CA LYS A 179 -3.33 -16.67 10.38
C LYS A 179 -3.10 -17.12 8.93
N GLY A 180 -2.32 -16.34 8.17
CA GLY A 180 -2.02 -16.61 6.77
C GLY A 180 -3.20 -16.41 5.81
N SER A 181 -4.21 -15.59 6.16
CA SER A 181 -5.26 -15.15 5.24
C SER A 181 -5.01 -13.73 4.75
N ALA A 182 -4.94 -13.54 3.42
CA ALA A 182 -4.89 -12.25 2.77
C ALA A 182 -6.15 -11.43 3.08
N ALA A 183 -7.34 -12.05 3.03
CA ALA A 183 -8.60 -11.38 3.35
C ALA A 183 -8.65 -10.89 4.80
N ASP A 184 -8.26 -11.73 5.76
CA ASP A 184 -8.18 -11.33 7.18
C ASP A 184 -7.16 -10.20 7.38
N LEU A 185 -6.02 -10.23 6.67
CA LEU A 185 -5.04 -9.15 6.75
C LEU A 185 -5.59 -7.83 6.20
N LEU A 186 -6.34 -7.84 5.09
CA LEU A 186 -7.01 -6.65 4.57
C LEU A 186 -7.97 -6.05 5.62
N GLU A 187 -8.80 -6.87 6.25
CA GLU A 187 -9.74 -6.41 7.28
C GLU A 187 -8.99 -5.88 8.52
N LEU A 188 -7.94 -6.58 8.98
CA LEU A 188 -7.13 -6.13 10.12
C LEU A 188 -6.46 -4.78 9.84
N VAL A 189 -5.84 -4.63 8.66
CA VAL A 189 -5.12 -3.42 8.29
C VAL A 189 -6.06 -2.24 8.16
N THR A 190 -7.18 -2.40 7.45
CA THR A 190 -8.17 -1.32 7.23
C THR A 190 -8.87 -0.92 8.53
N ARG A 191 -9.12 -1.86 9.44
CA ARG A 191 -9.68 -1.58 10.77
C ARG A 191 -8.70 -0.82 11.66
N ASP A 192 -7.45 -1.27 11.74
CA ASP A 192 -6.51 -0.76 12.75
C ASP A 192 -5.66 0.41 12.26
N PHE A 193 -5.47 0.55 10.95
CA PHE A 193 -4.75 1.64 10.31
C PHE A 193 -5.69 2.38 9.34
N PRO A 194 -6.51 3.33 9.83
CA PRO A 194 -7.62 3.92 9.06
C PRO A 194 -7.20 4.60 7.76
N SER A 195 -5.92 4.97 7.61
CA SER A 195 -5.41 5.51 6.35
C SER A 195 -5.51 4.50 5.19
N PHE A 196 -5.56 3.20 5.45
CA PHE A 196 -5.76 2.16 4.44
C PHE A 196 -7.22 1.94 4.05
N ASP A 197 -8.17 2.54 4.78
CA ASP A 197 -9.61 2.32 4.60
C ASP A 197 -10.25 3.29 3.58
N ASP A 198 -10.00 3.06 2.30
CA ASP A 198 -10.58 3.80 1.16
C ASP A 198 -11.95 3.22 0.73
N ARG A 199 -12.94 3.36 1.60
CA ARG A 199 -14.34 3.01 1.32
C ARG A 199 -15.15 4.18 0.76
N ALA A 200 -16.17 3.85 -0.02
CA ALA A 200 -17.12 4.81 -0.56
C ALA A 200 -18.53 4.21 -0.60
N VAL A 201 -19.53 5.04 -0.92
CA VAL A 201 -20.89 4.59 -1.23
C VAL A 201 -21.14 4.84 -2.71
N PHE A 202 -21.53 3.80 -3.43
CA PHE A 202 -21.89 3.88 -4.85
C PHE A 202 -23.28 3.27 -5.04
N LYS A 203 -24.24 4.05 -5.55
CA LYS A 203 -25.65 3.62 -5.71
C LYS A 203 -26.21 2.94 -4.45
N ASP A 204 -26.07 3.64 -3.31
CA ASP A 204 -26.49 3.21 -1.96
C ASP A 204 -25.81 1.93 -1.40
N GLN A 205 -24.85 1.36 -2.14
CA GLN A 205 -24.05 0.22 -1.70
C GLN A 205 -22.70 0.70 -1.14
N PRO A 206 -22.35 0.39 0.12
CA PRO A 206 -20.99 0.53 0.61
C PRO A 206 -20.03 -0.39 -0.17
N VAL A 207 -19.05 0.22 -0.82
CA VAL A 207 -18.02 -0.42 -1.64
C VAL A 207 -16.63 -0.12 -1.09
N THR A 208 -15.71 -1.04 -1.32
CA THR A 208 -14.31 -0.95 -0.90
C THR A 208 -13.40 -0.96 -2.11
N PHE A 209 -12.36 -0.13 -2.09
CA PHE A 209 -11.24 -0.26 -3.03
C PHE A 209 -10.06 -0.98 -2.37
N TRP A 210 -9.83 -0.69 -1.09
CA TRP A 210 -8.72 -1.12 -0.25
C TRP A 210 -7.40 -1.14 -0.98
N LYS A 211 -7.14 -0.14 -1.83
CA LYS A 211 -6.07 -0.20 -2.83
C LYS A 211 -4.71 -0.36 -2.16
N ARG A 212 -4.37 0.51 -1.21
CA ARG A 212 -3.08 0.42 -0.52
C ARG A 212 -2.97 -0.81 0.38
N ALA A 213 -4.09 -1.30 0.92
CA ALA A 213 -4.09 -2.53 1.70
C ALA A 213 -3.84 -3.74 0.79
N GLN A 214 -4.44 -3.76 -0.41
CA GLN A 214 -4.16 -4.78 -1.42
C GLN A 214 -2.71 -4.74 -1.89
N ILE A 215 -2.14 -3.54 -2.10
CA ILE A 215 -0.70 -3.38 -2.41
C ILE A 215 0.16 -3.94 -1.28
N LEU A 216 -0.14 -3.61 -0.01
CA LEU A 216 0.59 -4.13 1.15
C LEU A 216 0.63 -5.67 1.19
N VAL A 217 -0.51 -6.33 0.99
CA VAL A 217 -0.55 -7.80 0.95
C VAL A 217 0.22 -8.35 -0.25
N ALA A 218 0.08 -7.73 -1.43
CA ALA A 218 0.77 -8.13 -2.64
C ALA A 218 2.30 -7.97 -2.52
N ASP A 219 2.77 -6.85 -1.95
CA ASP A 219 4.19 -6.56 -1.77
C ASP A 219 4.83 -7.50 -0.75
N LEU A 220 4.12 -7.86 0.33
CA LEU A 220 4.56 -8.93 1.23
C LEU A 220 4.67 -10.28 0.50
N TRP A 221 3.67 -10.64 -0.31
CA TRP A 221 3.71 -11.88 -1.07
C TRP A 221 4.86 -11.90 -2.09
N LEU A 222 5.07 -10.81 -2.81
CA LEU A 222 6.15 -10.65 -3.81
C LEU A 222 7.53 -10.67 -3.16
N ALA A 223 7.73 -9.91 -2.09
CA ALA A 223 9.01 -9.83 -1.37
C ALA A 223 9.44 -11.17 -0.78
N PHE A 224 8.48 -11.93 -0.25
CA PHE A 224 8.75 -13.22 0.39
C PHE A 224 8.45 -14.43 -0.51
N LYS A 225 8.10 -14.21 -1.79
CA LYS A 225 7.81 -15.26 -2.78
C LYS A 225 6.76 -16.28 -2.29
N GLY A 226 5.73 -15.81 -1.59
CA GLY A 226 4.68 -16.65 -1.03
C GLY A 226 5.09 -17.52 0.17
N GLN A 227 6.22 -17.23 0.82
CA GLN A 227 6.74 -17.99 1.96
C GLN A 227 6.80 -17.11 3.22
N SER A 228 6.99 -17.73 4.40
CA SER A 228 7.19 -17.00 5.68
C SER A 228 6.17 -15.86 5.89
N PHE A 229 6.62 -14.61 6.04
CA PHE A 229 5.76 -13.43 6.23
C PHE A 229 4.87 -13.07 5.02
N GLY A 230 5.16 -13.61 3.83
CA GLY A 230 4.32 -13.45 2.63
C GLY A 230 3.50 -14.69 2.29
N TYR A 231 3.43 -15.69 3.17
CA TYR A 231 2.54 -16.83 2.96
C TYR A 231 1.08 -16.44 3.21
N PHE A 232 0.25 -16.56 2.17
CA PHE A 232 -1.19 -16.38 2.24
C PHE A 232 -1.89 -17.51 1.49
N LYS A 233 -2.79 -18.23 2.17
CA LYS A 233 -3.51 -19.40 1.62
C LYS A 233 -4.55 -19.04 0.55
N ASP A 234 -4.96 -17.78 0.53
CA ASP A 234 -6.03 -17.18 -0.27
C ASP A 234 -5.51 -15.90 -0.94
N ILE A 235 -4.23 -15.86 -1.36
CA ILE A 235 -3.65 -14.71 -2.07
C ILE A 235 -4.43 -14.34 -3.33
N ASP A 236 -5.05 -15.34 -3.96
CA ASP A 236 -5.94 -15.22 -5.10
C ASP A 236 -7.30 -14.59 -4.77
N SER A 237 -7.55 -14.18 -3.52
CA SER A 237 -8.67 -13.33 -3.14
C SER A 237 -8.46 -11.85 -3.49
N LEU A 238 -7.20 -11.40 -3.59
CA LEU A 238 -6.87 -10.04 -4.03
C LEU A 238 -7.36 -9.79 -5.45
N THR A 239 -7.61 -8.54 -5.81
CA THR A 239 -8.03 -8.15 -7.16
C THR A 239 -7.13 -7.09 -7.75
N ALA A 240 -7.22 -6.90 -9.07
CA ALA A 240 -6.56 -5.78 -9.74
C ALA A 240 -7.10 -4.44 -9.20
N PHE A 241 -6.22 -3.44 -9.16
CA PHE A 241 -6.55 -2.07 -8.78
C PHE A 241 -6.15 -1.11 -9.89
N ALA A 242 -6.92 -0.04 -10.06
CA ALA A 242 -6.60 1.01 -11.01
C ALA A 242 -5.38 1.80 -10.53
N ASP A 243 -4.36 1.95 -11.38
CA ASP A 243 -3.30 2.92 -11.13
C ASP A 243 -3.79 4.33 -11.53
N TYR A 244 -3.44 5.33 -10.73
CA TYR A 244 -3.78 6.71 -11.01
C TYR A 244 -2.73 7.40 -11.89
N ARG A 245 -1.57 6.74 -12.11
CA ARG A 245 -0.51 7.21 -12.99
C ARG A 245 -0.35 6.23 -14.14
N VAL A 246 -1.11 6.48 -15.21
CA VAL A 246 -1.04 5.75 -16.49
C VAL A 246 -0.21 6.55 -17.49
#